data_AF-A0A9D1A3J6-F1
#
_entry.id   AF-A0A9D1A3J6-F1
#
_cell.length_a   1.000
_cell.length_b   1.000
_cell.length_c   1.000
_cell.angle_alpha   90.00
_cell.angle_beta   90.00
_cell.angle_gamma   90.00
#
_symmetry.space_group_name_H-M   'P 1'
#
loop_
_entity.id
_entity.type
_entity.pdbx_description
1 polymer ?
#
loop_
_entity_poly.entity_id
_entity_poly.type
_entity_poly.pdbx_seq_one_letter_code
_entity_poly.pdbx_strand_id
1 'polypeptide(L)'
;MSVMKANDKTELIATCSCGCEESIHLKIVPDDDSFCFLSYMIGNFYRDQGGVFSSVKIKLKKIMAILFNKDYYYSEVIMTKEDFSQFKEFINQF
;
A
#
# COMPACT_ATOMS: atom_id res chain seq x y z
N MET A 1 13.14 9.50 -4.36
CA MET A 1 11.93 8.80 -4.82
C MET A 1 12.43 7.92 -5.93
N SER A 2 12.37 6.61 -5.77
CA SER A 2 12.72 5.69 -6.86
C SER A 2 11.45 5.02 -7.35
N VAL A 3 11.27 5.02 -8.67
CA VAL A 3 10.21 4.28 -9.34
C VAL A 3 10.89 3.12 -10.05
N MET A 4 10.63 1.92 -9.55
CA MET A 4 11.14 0.66 -10.10
C MET A 4 10.01 0.00 -10.85
N LYS A 5 10.28 -0.40 -12.10
CA LYS A 5 9.30 -1.03 -12.96
C LYS A 5 9.89 -2.33 -13.48
N ALA A 6 9.12 -3.41 -13.42
CA ALA A 6 9.51 -4.66 -14.03
C ALA A 6 9.47 -4.55 -15.58
N ASN A 7 10.37 -5.27 -16.26
CA ASN A 7 10.53 -5.18 -17.72
C ASN A 7 9.28 -5.64 -18.50
N ASP A 8 8.52 -6.55 -17.90
CA ASP A 8 7.23 -7.08 -18.37
C ASP A 8 6.05 -6.12 -18.10
N LYS A 9 6.30 -5.00 -17.40
CA LYS A 9 5.30 -3.97 -17.02
C LYS A 9 4.18 -4.51 -16.13
N THR A 10 4.37 -5.66 -15.48
CA THR A 10 3.38 -6.26 -14.58
C THR A 10 3.48 -5.67 -13.17
N GLU A 11 4.68 -5.23 -12.77
CA GLU A 11 4.95 -4.72 -11.43
C GLU A 11 5.56 -3.31 -11.46
N LEU A 12 5.11 -2.47 -10.52
CA LEU A 12 5.60 -1.12 -10.28
C LEU A 12 5.77 -0.91 -8.77
N ILE A 13 6.95 -0.49 -8.35
CA ILE A 13 7.25 -0.13 -6.97
C ILE A 13 7.71 1.33 -6.94
N ALA A 14 6.98 2.17 -6.21
CA ALA A 14 7.35 3.57 -6.00
C ALA A 14 7.71 3.79 -4.53
N THR A 15 8.91 4.26 -4.25
CA THR A 15 9.42 4.46 -2.87
C THR A 15 9.62 5.96 -2.54
N CYS A 16 9.41 6.34 -1.27
CA CYS A 16 9.72 7.70 -0.81
C CYS A 16 11.23 7.98 -0.87
N SER A 17 11.63 9.20 -1.27
CA SER A 17 13.03 9.69 -1.11
C SER A 17 13.42 9.95 0.32
N CYS A 18 12.44 10.13 1.19
CA CYS A 18 12.61 10.73 2.51
C CYS A 18 13.21 9.78 3.55
N GLY A 19 13.62 8.56 3.15
CA GLY A 19 14.18 7.55 4.04
C GLY A 19 13.14 6.84 4.90
N CYS A 20 11.84 7.12 4.72
CA CYS A 20 10.78 6.51 5.53
C CYS A 20 10.41 5.09 5.14
N GLU A 21 11.01 4.55 4.07
CA GLU A 21 10.73 3.22 3.52
C GLU A 21 9.24 2.98 3.19
N GLU A 22 8.45 4.04 3.07
CA GLU A 22 7.12 3.94 2.52
C GLU A 22 7.20 3.65 1.03
N SER A 23 6.43 2.66 0.57
CA SER A 23 6.35 2.32 -0.83
C SER A 23 4.96 1.91 -1.26
N ILE A 24 4.61 2.25 -2.49
CA ILE A 24 3.43 1.76 -3.17
C ILE A 24 3.86 0.66 -4.12
N HIS A 25 3.24 -0.51 -4.04
CA HIS A 25 3.45 -1.63 -4.92
C HIS A 25 2.19 -1.90 -5.74
N LEU A 26 2.28 -1.81 -7.06
CA LEU A 26 1.23 -2.21 -7.99
C LEU A 26 1.65 -3.47 -8.72
N LYS A 27 0.77 -4.47 -8.72
CA LYS A 27 0.94 -5.73 -9.44
C LYS A 27 -0.29 -6.01 -10.28
N ILE A 28 -0.08 -6.22 -11.58
CA ILE A 28 -1.13 -6.54 -12.56
C ILE A 28 -1.08 -8.04 -12.84
N VAL A 29 -2.22 -8.71 -12.64
CA VAL A 29 -2.38 -10.15 -12.91
C VAL A 29 -3.48 -10.30 -13.99
N PRO A 30 -3.11 -10.48 -15.27
CA PRO A 30 -4.07 -10.40 -16.37
C PRO A 30 -5.04 -11.59 -16.49
N ASP A 31 -4.75 -12.72 -15.84
CA ASP A 31 -5.49 -13.99 -15.97
C ASP A 31 -6.42 -14.30 -14.77
N ASP A 32 -6.68 -13.32 -13.90
CA ASP A 32 -7.50 -13.48 -12.69
C ASP A 32 -8.67 -12.48 -12.68
N ASP A 33 -9.78 -12.82 -12.00
CA ASP A 33 -10.93 -11.92 -11.79
C ASP A 33 -10.50 -10.63 -11.04
N SER A 34 -9.42 -10.75 -10.26
CA SER A 34 -8.72 -9.67 -9.59
C SER A 34 -7.56 -9.16 -10.44
N PHE A 35 -7.81 -8.11 -11.24
CA PHE A 35 -6.89 -7.63 -12.28
C PHE A 35 -5.65 -6.92 -11.73
N CYS A 36 -5.79 -6.16 -10.63
CA CYS A 36 -4.70 -5.38 -10.07
C CYS A 36 -4.70 -5.38 -8.54
N PHE A 37 -3.51 -5.58 -7.97
CA PHE A 37 -3.24 -5.48 -6.54
C PHE A 37 -2.41 -4.23 -6.29
N LEU A 38 -2.91 -3.34 -5.44
CA LEU A 38 -2.23 -2.14 -4.99
C LEU A 38 -1.92 -2.29 -3.50
N SER A 39 -0.68 -2.60 -3.15
CA SER A 39 -0.23 -2.74 -1.77
C SER A 39 0.46 -1.46 -1.28
N TYR A 40 0.02 -0.92 -0.16
CA TYR A 40 0.69 0.19 0.51
C TYR A 40 1.58 -0.35 1.65
N MET A 41 2.88 -0.20 1.47
CA MET A 41 3.89 -0.59 2.44
C MET A 41 4.26 0.63 3.27
N ILE A 42 4.06 0.52 4.58
CA ILE A 42 4.50 1.54 5.54
C ILE A 42 5.79 1.07 6.18
N GLY A 43 6.87 1.81 5.97
CA GLY A 43 8.11 1.61 6.70
C GLY A 43 7.94 1.92 8.19
N ASN A 44 8.36 1.00 9.06
CA ASN A 44 8.22 1.19 10.51
C ASN A 44 9.18 2.27 11.06
N PHE A 45 10.14 2.75 10.27
CA PHE A 45 11.25 3.58 10.71
C PHE A 45 10.85 4.94 11.30
N TYR A 46 9.83 5.62 10.75
CA TYR A 46 9.36 6.92 11.29
C TYR A 46 8.20 6.78 12.28
N ARG A 47 7.43 5.70 12.23
CA ARG A 47 6.29 5.48 13.14
C ARG A 47 6.74 5.24 14.59
N ASP A 48 7.92 4.66 14.77
CA ASP A 48 8.44 4.24 16.07
C ASP A 48 9.48 5.23 16.66
N GLN A 49 9.61 6.45 16.10
CA GLN A 49 10.42 7.54 16.70
C GLN A 49 9.80 8.11 17.99
N GLY A 50 8.51 7.89 18.22
CA GLY A 50 7.93 8.03 19.55
C GLY A 50 8.39 6.84 20.39
N GLY A 51 9.19 7.08 21.43
CA GLY A 51 9.83 6.03 22.24
C GLY A 51 8.92 4.85 22.64
N VAL A 52 9.54 3.75 23.11
CA VAL A 52 8.97 2.41 23.33
C VAL A 52 7.51 2.40 23.82
N PHE A 53 7.15 3.27 24.77
CA PHE A 53 5.81 3.35 25.34
C PHE A 53 4.71 3.76 24.34
N SER A 54 5.00 4.69 23.43
CA SER A 54 4.04 5.15 22.43
C SER A 54 3.86 4.11 21.31
N SER A 55 4.94 3.43 20.94
CA SER A 55 4.92 2.30 20.00
C SER A 55 4.06 1.14 20.52
N VAL A 56 4.19 0.79 21.81
CA VAL A 56 3.34 -0.23 22.45
C VAL A 56 1.86 0.20 22.50
N LYS A 57 1.57 1.48 22.81
CA LYS A 57 0.20 2.01 22.81
C LYS A 57 -0.45 1.98 21.43
N ILE A 58 0.30 2.29 20.37
CA ILE A 58 -0.20 2.21 18.99
C ILE A 58 -0.50 0.76 18.61
N LYS A 59 0.40 -0.18 18.95
CA LYS A 59 0.18 -1.62 18.69
C LYS A 59 -1.04 -2.16 19.44
N LEU A 60 -1.23 -1.81 20.71
CA LEU A 60 -2.42 -2.19 21.49
C LEU A 60 -3.72 -1.61 20.90
N LYS A 61 -3.69 -0.35 20.43
CA LYS A 61 -4.84 0.24 19.71
C LYS A 61 -5.18 -0.51 18.43
N LYS A 62 -4.18 -0.96 17.66
CA LYS A 62 -4.39 -1.78 16.46
C LYS A 62 -5.02 -3.13 16.81
N ILE A 63 -4.50 -3.82 17.82
CA ILE A 63 -5.08 -5.09 18.30
C ILE A 63 -6.53 -4.91 18.73
N MET A 64 -6.85 -3.81 19.43
CA MET A 64 -8.23 -3.49 19.79
C MET A 64 -9.08 -3.19 18.55
N ALA A 65 -8.58 -2.43 17.57
CA ALA A 65 -9.31 -2.15 16.34
C ALA A 65 -9.65 -3.44 15.55
N ILE A 66 -8.71 -4.41 15.51
CA ILE A 66 -8.93 -5.76 14.98
C ILE A 66 -10.07 -6.46 15.72
N LEU A 67 -10.00 -6.53 17.06
CA LEU A 67 -11.01 -7.22 17.88
C LEU A 67 -12.41 -6.60 17.78
N PHE A 68 -12.49 -5.29 17.59
CA PHE A 68 -13.75 -4.55 17.42
C PHE A 68 -14.21 -4.45 15.95
N ASN A 69 -13.58 -5.20 15.04
CA ASN A 69 -13.93 -5.24 13.62
C ASN A 69 -13.94 -3.84 12.95
N LYS A 70 -13.10 -2.93 13.46
CA LYS A 70 -12.91 -1.56 12.94
C LYS A 70 -11.67 -1.47 12.04
N ASP A 71 -11.08 -2.61 11.72
CA ASP A 71 -9.82 -2.68 10.98
C ASP A 71 -10.09 -2.59 9.48
N TYR A 72 -10.26 -1.36 8.99
CA TYR A 72 -10.14 -1.06 7.57
C TYR A 72 -8.65 -0.91 7.26
N TYR A 73 -7.92 -2.03 7.19
CA TYR A 73 -6.59 -2.03 6.58
C TYR A 73 -6.72 -2.50 5.13
N TYR A 74 -6.93 -1.54 4.22
CA TYR A 74 -6.50 -1.71 2.83
C TYR A 74 -4.98 -1.56 2.79
N SER A 75 -4.26 -2.49 3.42
CA SER A 75 -2.86 -2.70 3.07
C SER A 75 -2.75 -3.12 1.61
N GLU A 76 -3.82 -3.69 1.07
CA GLU A 76 -3.97 -4.09 -0.32
C GLU A 76 -5.34 -3.66 -0.83
N VAL A 77 -5.39 -2.92 -1.94
CA VAL A 77 -6.59 -2.65 -2.71
C VAL A 77 -6.58 -3.59 -3.90
N ILE A 78 -7.61 -4.42 -3.99
CA ILE A 78 -7.83 -5.32 -5.13
C ILE A 78 -8.80 -4.62 -6.06
N MET A 79 -8.41 -4.44 -7.32
CA MET A 79 -9.22 -3.80 -8.35
C MET A 79 -9.62 -4.82 -9.41
N THR A 80 -10.87 -4.73 -9.85
CA THR A 80 -11.32 -5.37 -11.08
C THR A 80 -10.70 -4.67 -12.30
N LYS A 81 -10.92 -5.23 -13.49
CA LYS A 81 -10.44 -4.62 -14.74
C LYS A 81 -11.09 -3.26 -15.00
N GLU A 82 -12.38 -3.14 -14.71
CA GLU A 82 -13.15 -1.91 -14.84
C GLU A 82 -12.64 -0.84 -13.88
N ASP A 83 -12.47 -1.20 -12.60
CA ASP A 83 -11.93 -0.29 -11.58
C ASP A 83 -10.52 0.19 -11.92
N PHE A 84 -9.67 -0.73 -12.40
CA PHE A 84 -8.32 -0.38 -12.83
C PHE A 84 -8.32 0.56 -14.04
N SER A 85 -9.28 0.41 -14.97
CA SER A 85 -9.42 1.34 -16.10
C SER A 85 -9.77 2.75 -15.63
N GLN A 86 -10.72 2.88 -14.70
CA GLN A 86 -11.09 4.17 -14.11
C GLN A 86 -9.93 4.79 -13.34
N PHE A 87 -9.21 3.98 -12.56
CA PHE A 87 -8.01 4.40 -11.84
C PHE A 87 -6.93 4.92 -12.80
N LYS A 88 -6.70 4.21 -13.92
CA LYS A 88 -5.75 4.62 -14.95
C LYS A 88 -6.16 5.92 -15.62
N GLU A 89 -7.44 6.10 -15.94
CA GLU A 89 -7.97 7.36 -16.49
C GLU A 89 -7.75 8.52 -15.53
N PHE A 90 -8.04 8.31 -14.24
CA PHE A 90 -7.81 9.31 -13.20
C PHE A 90 -6.32 9.66 -13.04
N ILE A 91 -5.39 8.70 -13.07
CA ILE A 91 -3.96 9.04 -12.92
C ILE A 91 -3.43 9.80 -14.14
N ASN A 92 -3.82 9.40 -15.36
CA ASN A 92 -3.30 10.01 -16.59
C ASN A 92 -3.87 11.41 -16.88
N GLN A 93 -4.72 11.95 -16.00
CA GLN A 93 -5.23 13.32 -16.13
C GLN A 93 -4.23 14.40 -15.66
N PHE A 94 -3.17 14.00 -14.97
CA PHE A 94 -2.10 14.86 -14.45
C PHE A 94 -0.78 14.58 -15.18
#